data_AF-A0A4W5NN60-F1
#
_entry.id   AF-A0A4W5NN60-F1
#
_cell.length_a   1.000
_cell.length_b   1.000
_cell.length_c   1.000
_cell.angle_alpha   90.00
_cell.angle_beta   90.00
_cell.angle_gamma   90.00
#
_symmetry.space_group_name_H-M   'P 1'
#
loop_
_entity.id
_entity.type
_entity.pdbx_description
1 polymer ?
#
loop_
_entity_poly.entity_id
_entity_poly.type
_entity_poly.pdbx_seq_one_letter_code
_entity_poly.pdbx_strand_id
1 'polypeptide(L)'
;MRPRDIVYAVTFLIVILVIWGIYTNPPYIHQRARVMQQRIFAVPETSHPKCSLSKNCPIDHFAFQIKSGAATVVGPKICFDGNIVMSGVMNNVGPGLNLVLVNGENGKIEKLDYFNMYSGETKAILDFLKMIKPGMIVLVASFDDAATKMTDEIRNIFAGLGSSSIKDVKFRDNWVFAGGAGTEQKSPFEKLAANDQKTNIYGNWPEVVEIAGCFPRKI
;
A
#
# COMPACT_ATOMS: atom_id res chain seq x y z
N MET A 1 -78.34 12.33 -29.19
CA MET A 1 -76.98 12.53 -29.73
C MET A 1 -76.84 11.76 -31.01
N ARG A 2 -76.26 12.33 -32.07
CA ARG A 2 -76.07 11.57 -33.32
C ARG A 2 -74.95 10.55 -33.08
N PRO A 3 -74.99 9.36 -33.70
CA PRO A 3 -73.97 8.32 -33.51
C PRO A 3 -72.53 8.83 -33.74
N ARG A 4 -72.36 9.80 -34.65
CA ARG A 4 -71.08 10.46 -34.92
C ARG A 4 -70.53 11.24 -33.72
N ASP A 5 -71.38 11.92 -32.96
CA ASP A 5 -70.95 12.74 -31.81
C ASP A 5 -70.41 11.88 -30.67
N ILE A 6 -70.97 10.68 -30.50
CA ILE A 6 -70.52 9.69 -29.52
C ILE A 6 -69.16 9.11 -29.93
N VAL A 7 -68.96 8.83 -31.22
CA VAL A 7 -67.66 8.36 -31.72
C VAL A 7 -66.58 9.42 -31.49
N TYR A 8 -66.85 10.70 -31.76
CA TYR A 8 -65.88 11.76 -31.49
C TYR A 8 -65.56 11.90 -30.00
N ALA A 9 -66.55 11.84 -29.12
CA ALA A 9 -66.33 11.91 -27.68
C ALA A 9 -65.47 10.74 -27.16
N VAL A 10 -65.73 9.51 -27.63
CA VAL A 10 -64.96 8.33 -27.25
C VAL A 10 -63.51 8.42 -27.77
N THR A 11 -63.31 8.84 -29.02
CA THR A 11 -61.96 9.02 -29.57
C THR A 11 -61.15 10.08 -28.81
N PHE A 12 -61.79 11.19 -28.41
CA PHE A 12 -61.14 12.25 -27.64
C PHE A 12 -60.72 11.77 -26.25
N LEU A 13 -61.57 10.98 -25.58
CA LEU A 13 -61.27 10.35 -24.30
C LEU A 13 -60.08 9.38 -24.40
N ILE A 14 -60.03 8.56 -25.44
CA ILE A 14 -58.91 7.63 -25.68
C ILE A 14 -57.61 8.40 -25.89
N VAL A 15 -57.62 9.49 -26.69
CA VAL A 15 -56.43 10.32 -26.92
C VAL A 15 -55.94 10.96 -25.61
N ILE A 16 -56.84 11.47 -24.77
CA ILE A 16 -56.49 12.02 -23.46
C ILE A 16 -55.85 10.95 -22.57
N LEU A 17 -56.41 9.75 -22.52
CA LEU A 17 -55.87 8.66 -21.70
C LEU A 17 -54.49 8.20 -22.18
N VAL A 18 -54.25 8.17 -23.49
CA VAL A 18 -52.93 7.85 -24.06
C VAL A 18 -51.91 8.93 -23.72
N ILE A 19 -52.25 10.21 -23.89
CA ILE A 19 -51.36 11.34 -23.54
C ILE A 19 -51.06 11.34 -22.03
N TRP A 20 -52.06 11.08 -21.19
CA TRP A 20 -51.88 10.98 -19.74
C TRP A 20 -51.03 9.77 -19.35
N GLY A 21 -51.18 8.63 -20.02
CA GLY A 21 -50.33 7.44 -19.82
C GLY A 21 -48.86 7.70 -20.17
N ILE A 22 -48.61 8.45 -21.25
CA ILE A 22 -47.25 8.85 -21.66
C ILE A 22 -46.65 9.86 -20.67
N TYR A 23 -47.45 10.78 -20.13
CA TYR A 23 -46.98 11.79 -19.18
C TYR A 23 -46.72 11.21 -17.78
N THR A 24 -47.52 10.23 -17.36
CA THR A 24 -47.38 9.56 -16.05
C THR A 24 -46.29 8.50 -16.04
N ASN A 25 -46.01 7.86 -17.18
CA ASN A 25 -44.95 6.87 -17.34
C ASN A 25 -44.08 7.24 -18.55
N PRO A 26 -43.09 8.14 -18.40
CA PRO A 26 -42.16 8.42 -19.48
C PRO A 26 -41.49 7.10 -19.92
N PRO A 27 -41.38 6.81 -21.23
CA PRO A 27 -40.87 5.54 -21.70
C PRO A 27 -39.45 5.35 -21.16
N TYR A 28 -39.30 4.29 -20.37
CA TYR A 28 -38.10 3.76 -19.70
C TYR A 28 -36.85 3.57 -20.61
N ILE A 29 -36.97 3.91 -21.89
CA ILE A 29 -35.97 3.77 -22.95
C ILE A 29 -34.82 4.77 -22.77
N HIS A 30 -35.07 6.00 -22.29
CA HIS A 30 -34.01 6.99 -22.07
C HIS A 30 -33.04 6.61 -20.94
N GLN A 31 -33.51 5.86 -19.94
CA GLN A 31 -32.67 5.43 -18.81
C GLN A 31 -31.73 4.28 -19.20
N ARG A 32 -32.19 3.34 -20.05
CA ARG A 32 -31.33 2.27 -20.59
C ARG A 32 -30.24 2.77 -21.53
N ALA A 33 -30.53 3.76 -22.39
CA ALA A 33 -29.54 4.34 -23.28
C ALA A 33 -28.39 5.01 -22.50
N ARG A 34 -28.70 5.75 -21.42
CA ARG A 34 -27.67 6.32 -20.52
C ARG A 34 -26.82 5.26 -19.83
N VAL A 35 -27.43 4.17 -19.36
CA VAL A 35 -26.72 3.07 -18.69
C VAL A 35 -25.84 2.27 -19.68
N MET A 36 -26.30 2.05 -20.92
CA MET A 36 -25.48 1.43 -21.96
C MET A 36 -24.30 2.32 -22.36
N GLN A 37 -24.52 3.63 -22.53
CA GLN A 37 -23.48 4.57 -22.92
C GLN A 37 -22.43 4.75 -21.81
N GLN A 38 -22.84 4.72 -20.53
CA GLN A 38 -21.90 4.67 -19.40
C GLN A 38 -21.03 3.41 -19.36
N ARG A 39 -21.53 2.26 -19.85
CA ARG A 39 -20.73 1.03 -19.95
C ARG A 39 -19.76 1.01 -21.14
N ILE A 40 -20.11 1.66 -22.25
CA ILE A 40 -19.27 1.73 -23.46
C ILE A 40 -18.15 2.77 -23.30
N PHE A 41 -18.38 3.81 -22.51
CA PHE A 41 -17.38 4.84 -22.16
C PHE A 41 -16.87 4.73 -20.72
N ALA A 42 -16.92 3.53 -20.11
CA ALA A 42 -16.03 3.24 -19.01
C ALA A 42 -14.61 3.16 -19.60
N VAL A 43 -13.97 4.33 -19.70
CA VAL A 43 -12.53 4.43 -19.84
C VAL A 43 -11.96 3.44 -18.82
N PRO A 44 -11.16 2.43 -19.22
CA PRO A 44 -10.47 1.61 -18.25
C PRO A 44 -9.77 2.60 -17.35
N GLU A 45 -10.04 2.60 -16.05
CA GLU A 45 -9.23 3.39 -15.12
C GLU A 45 -7.80 3.09 -15.54
N THR A 46 -7.11 4.10 -16.05
CA THR A 46 -5.70 3.97 -16.36
C THR A 46 -5.10 3.65 -15.02
N SER A 47 -4.85 2.36 -14.76
CA SER A 47 -4.62 1.88 -13.40
C SER A 47 -3.40 2.61 -12.90
N HIS A 48 -3.60 3.62 -12.07
CA HIS A 48 -2.51 4.44 -11.58
C HIS A 48 -1.58 3.46 -10.85
N PRO A 49 -0.28 3.47 -11.18
CA PRO A 49 0.63 2.54 -10.54
C PRO A 49 0.52 2.62 -9.02
N LYS A 50 0.25 1.47 -8.41
CA LYS A 50 0.12 1.33 -6.96
C LYS A 50 1.39 1.85 -6.28
N CYS A 51 1.24 2.46 -5.10
CA CYS A 51 2.35 3.03 -4.32
C CYS A 51 3.19 4.06 -5.07
N SER A 52 2.59 4.77 -6.04
CA SER A 52 3.25 5.80 -6.84
C SER A 52 4.47 5.28 -7.61
N LEU A 53 4.47 4.01 -7.99
CA LEU A 53 5.49 3.45 -8.88
C LEU A 53 5.46 4.13 -10.25
N SER A 54 6.56 4.06 -10.99
CA SER A 54 6.59 4.61 -12.35
C SER A 54 5.82 3.75 -13.37
N LYS A 55 5.65 2.46 -13.06
CA LYS A 55 4.97 1.46 -13.90
C LYS A 55 4.20 0.48 -13.03
N ASN A 56 3.18 -0.14 -13.63
CA ASN A 56 2.44 -1.23 -12.98
C ASN A 56 3.35 -2.45 -12.77
N CYS A 57 3.12 -3.17 -11.67
CA CYS A 57 3.79 -4.44 -11.44
C CYS A 57 3.29 -5.52 -12.40
N PRO A 58 4.12 -6.54 -12.70
CA PRO A 58 3.68 -7.73 -13.42
C PRO A 58 2.54 -8.45 -12.69
N ILE A 59 1.88 -9.38 -13.39
CA ILE A 59 0.90 -10.29 -12.78
C ILE A 59 1.60 -11.07 -11.65
N ASP A 60 0.85 -11.41 -10.59
CA ASP A 60 1.34 -12.11 -9.42
C ASP A 60 2.52 -11.43 -8.72
N HIS A 61 2.50 -10.09 -8.69
CA HIS A 61 3.41 -9.29 -7.88
C HIS A 61 2.66 -8.25 -7.06
N PHE A 62 3.16 -7.98 -5.86
CA PHE A 62 2.69 -6.90 -5.01
C PHE A 62 3.56 -5.66 -5.19
N ALA A 63 2.94 -4.52 -5.46
CA ALA A 63 3.64 -3.23 -5.47
C ALA A 63 4.02 -2.81 -4.04
N PHE A 64 5.19 -2.23 -3.85
CA PHE A 64 5.54 -1.62 -2.57
C PHE A 64 6.44 -0.40 -2.74
N GLN A 65 6.42 0.47 -1.73
CA GLN A 65 7.35 1.58 -1.55
C GLN A 65 7.69 1.70 -0.06
N ILE A 66 8.97 1.80 0.26
CA ILE A 66 9.48 1.98 1.62
C ILE A 66 10.40 3.18 1.64
N LYS A 67 10.15 4.10 2.55
CA LYS A 67 10.95 5.29 2.79
C LYS A 67 11.33 5.38 4.26
N SER A 68 12.61 5.60 4.56
CA SER A 68 13.07 5.82 5.93
C SER A 68 12.56 7.15 6.50
N GLY A 69 12.72 7.35 7.81
CA GLY A 69 12.50 8.63 8.44
C GLY A 69 13.57 9.68 8.09
N ALA A 70 13.26 10.94 8.32
CA ALA A 70 14.19 12.06 8.20
C ALA A 70 14.52 12.62 9.59
N ALA A 71 15.74 12.36 10.05
CA ALA A 71 16.19 12.66 11.40
C ALA A 71 15.16 12.20 12.45
N THR A 72 14.73 13.08 13.33
CA THR A 72 13.71 12.84 14.37
C THR A 72 12.36 13.47 14.03
N VAL A 73 12.23 14.12 12.87
CA VAL A 73 11.12 15.03 12.58
C VAL A 73 10.05 14.38 11.69
N VAL A 74 10.48 13.64 10.66
CA VAL A 74 9.57 13.00 9.71
C VAL A 74 9.68 11.50 9.86
N GLY A 75 8.58 10.85 10.25
CA GLY A 75 8.52 9.40 10.34
C GLY A 75 8.58 8.71 8.97
N PRO A 76 8.89 7.41 8.95
CA PRO A 76 8.99 6.62 7.73
C PRO A 76 7.61 6.46 7.06
N LYS A 77 7.62 5.99 5.81
CA LYS A 77 6.41 5.65 5.06
C LYS A 77 6.57 4.27 4.42
N ILE A 78 5.59 3.41 4.62
CA ILE A 78 5.50 2.10 3.97
C ILE A 78 4.16 2.05 3.24
N CYS A 79 4.22 1.81 1.92
CA CYS A 79 3.08 1.50 1.09
C CYS A 79 3.19 0.07 0.58
N PHE A 80 2.09 -0.67 0.65
CA PHE A 80 1.98 -2.03 0.14
C PHE A 80 0.68 -2.21 -0.64
N ASP A 81 0.82 -2.71 -1.85
CA ASP A 81 -0.22 -2.97 -2.84
C ASP A 81 -1.25 -1.83 -3.01
N GLY A 82 -0.75 -0.59 -3.02
CA GLY A 82 -1.56 0.61 -3.21
C GLY A 82 -2.06 1.26 -1.92
N ASN A 83 -1.86 0.61 -0.78
CA ASN A 83 -2.29 1.10 0.53
C ASN A 83 -1.10 1.61 1.33
N ILE A 84 -1.20 2.81 1.90
CA ILE A 84 -0.25 3.27 2.91
C ILE A 84 -0.57 2.51 4.20
N VAL A 85 0.39 1.73 4.69
CA VAL A 85 0.21 0.83 5.85
C VAL A 85 0.88 1.38 7.10
N MET A 86 1.98 2.12 6.93
CA MET A 86 2.64 2.85 8.01
C MET A 86 3.03 4.25 7.53
N SER A 87 2.73 5.27 8.33
CA SER A 87 3.20 6.64 8.07
C SER A 87 3.08 7.53 9.30
N GLY A 88 3.82 8.65 9.31
CA GLY A 88 3.65 9.70 10.32
C GLY A 88 2.21 10.23 10.41
N VAL A 89 1.50 10.36 9.27
CA VAL A 89 0.11 10.83 9.22
C VAL A 89 -0.85 9.85 9.91
N MET A 90 -0.55 8.55 9.84
CA MET A 90 -1.35 7.51 10.47
C MET A 90 -1.05 7.33 11.96
N ASN A 91 -0.09 8.08 12.52
CA ASN A 91 0.34 7.99 13.91
C ASN A 91 0.70 6.55 14.36
N ASN A 92 1.24 5.74 13.45
CA ASN A 92 1.59 4.34 13.70
C ASN A 92 3.07 4.02 13.41
N VAL A 93 3.93 5.03 13.51
CA VAL A 93 5.38 4.91 13.32
C VAL A 93 6.11 5.51 14.51
N GLY A 94 7.33 5.05 14.78
CA GLY A 94 8.15 5.57 15.88
C GLY A 94 9.64 5.33 15.69
N PRO A 95 10.49 5.94 16.54
CA PRO A 95 11.95 5.78 16.48
C PRO A 95 12.34 4.31 16.50
N GLY A 96 13.42 3.96 15.81
CA GLY A 96 13.90 2.58 15.66
C GLY A 96 13.50 1.92 14.36
N LEU A 97 13.09 0.65 14.45
CA LEU A 97 12.69 -0.17 13.31
C LEU A 97 11.17 -0.20 13.20
N ASN A 98 10.64 0.11 12.02
CA ASN A 98 9.21 0.06 11.70
C ASN A 98 9.01 -1.10 10.73
N LEU A 99 8.21 -2.11 11.11
CA LEU A 99 8.10 -3.37 10.39
C LEU A 99 6.66 -3.67 9.96
N VAL A 100 6.53 -4.30 8.79
CA VAL A 100 5.27 -4.87 8.30
C VAL A 100 5.52 -6.32 7.88
N LEU A 101 4.72 -7.23 8.43
CA LEU A 101 4.65 -8.63 8.04
C LEU A 101 3.43 -8.83 7.14
N VAL A 102 3.68 -9.38 5.96
CA VAL A 102 2.65 -9.65 4.97
C VAL A 102 2.66 -11.12 4.59
N ASN A 103 1.48 -11.72 4.46
CA ASN A 103 1.32 -13.03 3.88
C ASN A 103 1.65 -12.98 2.38
N GLY A 104 2.68 -13.72 1.95
CA GLY A 104 3.16 -13.67 0.56
C GLY A 104 2.25 -14.33 -0.47
N GLU A 105 1.24 -15.10 -0.04
CA GLU A 105 0.28 -15.75 -0.93
C GLU A 105 -0.92 -14.84 -1.21
N ASN A 106 -1.44 -14.11 -0.23
CA ASN A 106 -2.66 -13.30 -0.42
C ASN A 106 -2.46 -11.79 -0.23
N GLY A 107 -1.25 -11.35 0.14
CA GLY A 107 -0.94 -9.94 0.35
C GLY A 107 -1.56 -9.35 1.62
N LYS A 108 -2.16 -10.16 2.49
CA LYS A 108 -2.77 -9.69 3.74
C LYS A 108 -1.69 -9.26 4.72
N ILE A 109 -1.86 -8.09 5.31
CA ILE A 109 -1.02 -7.62 6.42
C ILE A 109 -1.36 -8.47 7.65
N GLU A 110 -0.38 -9.22 8.14
CA GLU A 110 -0.53 -10.08 9.32
C GLU A 110 -0.21 -9.30 10.59
N LYS A 111 0.82 -8.44 10.54
CA LYS A 111 1.17 -7.57 11.66
C LYS A 111 2.00 -6.38 11.21
N LEU A 112 1.88 -5.26 11.90
CA LEU A 112 2.78 -4.13 11.79
C LEU A 112 3.05 -3.58 13.18
N ASP A 113 4.25 -3.07 13.41
CA ASP A 113 4.66 -2.46 14.68
C ASP A 113 5.95 -1.67 14.50
N TYR A 114 6.34 -0.91 15.53
CA TYR A 114 7.65 -0.27 15.60
C TYR A 114 8.36 -0.55 16.92
N PHE A 115 9.68 -0.62 16.88
CA PHE A 115 10.51 -0.96 18.03
C PHE A 115 11.63 0.05 18.19
N ASN A 116 11.62 0.75 19.33
CA ASN A 116 12.65 1.72 19.66
C ASN A 116 14.00 1.04 19.91
N MET A 117 14.92 1.19 18.95
CA MET A 117 16.24 0.57 18.99
C MET A 117 17.30 1.42 19.70
N TYR A 118 16.92 2.57 20.28
CA TYR A 118 17.80 3.41 21.10
C TYR A 118 17.55 3.21 22.59
N SER A 119 16.31 3.35 23.04
CA SER A 119 15.93 3.24 24.46
C SER A 119 14.97 2.09 24.78
N GLY A 120 14.34 1.45 23.79
CA GLY A 120 13.36 0.38 23.99
C GLY A 120 13.94 -0.98 24.38
N GLU A 121 13.08 -1.96 24.64
CA GLU A 121 13.49 -3.33 25.02
C GLU A 121 13.69 -4.23 23.80
N THR A 122 14.81 -4.95 23.76
CA THR A 122 15.15 -5.86 22.65
C THR A 122 14.28 -7.11 22.59
N LYS A 123 13.66 -7.50 23.71
CA LYS A 123 12.79 -8.67 23.78
C LYS A 123 11.56 -8.52 22.88
N ALA A 124 10.95 -7.33 22.86
CA ALA A 124 9.72 -7.09 22.09
C ALA A 124 9.95 -7.29 20.57
N ILE A 125 11.07 -6.79 20.04
CA ILE A 125 11.40 -6.99 18.62
C ILE A 125 11.78 -8.45 18.34
N LEU A 126 12.49 -9.13 19.24
CA LEU A 126 12.79 -10.55 19.07
C LEU A 126 11.52 -11.40 19.03
N ASP A 127 10.57 -11.15 19.92
CA ASP A 127 9.27 -11.83 19.92
C ASP A 127 8.50 -11.49 18.63
N PHE A 128 8.64 -10.26 18.11
CA PHE A 128 8.08 -9.88 16.82
C PHE A 128 8.66 -10.67 15.65
N LEU A 129 9.98 -10.70 15.56
CA LEU A 129 10.71 -11.38 14.49
C LEU A 129 10.49 -12.91 14.51
N LYS A 130 10.28 -13.50 15.69
CA LYS A 130 9.96 -14.93 15.85
C LYS A 130 8.57 -15.31 15.32
N MET A 131 7.67 -14.35 15.07
CA MET A 131 6.40 -14.62 14.40
C MET A 131 6.55 -14.84 12.89
N ILE A 132 7.70 -14.50 12.30
CA ILE A 132 7.92 -14.61 10.86
C ILE A 132 7.98 -16.08 10.47
N LYS A 133 7.10 -16.48 9.54
CA LYS A 133 7.03 -17.83 8.99
C LYS A 133 7.52 -17.84 7.54
N PRO A 134 8.04 -18.99 7.04
CA PRO A 134 8.28 -19.18 5.62
C PRO A 134 7.04 -18.76 4.81
N GLY A 135 7.26 -18.07 3.69
CA GLY A 135 6.16 -17.52 2.89
C GLY A 135 5.78 -16.08 3.23
N MET A 136 6.21 -15.52 4.36
CA MET A 136 5.96 -14.11 4.68
C MET A 136 6.93 -13.17 3.95
N ILE A 137 6.41 -11.99 3.61
CA ILE A 137 7.17 -10.81 3.17
C ILE A 137 7.36 -9.90 4.37
N VAL A 138 8.56 -9.32 4.50
CA VAL A 138 8.94 -8.43 5.61
C VAL A 138 9.39 -7.11 5.02
N LEU A 139 8.71 -6.02 5.38
CA LEU A 139 9.08 -4.65 4.98
C LEU A 139 9.59 -3.91 6.22
N VAL A 140 10.69 -3.17 6.07
CA VAL A 140 11.37 -2.51 7.19
C VAL A 140 11.81 -1.11 6.80
N ALA A 141 11.53 -0.13 7.66
CA ALA A 141 12.04 1.23 7.55
C ALA A 141 12.64 1.69 8.89
N SER A 142 13.84 2.28 8.84
CA SER A 142 14.45 2.95 9.98
C SER A 142 13.82 4.33 10.25
N PHE A 143 13.87 4.77 11.51
CA PHE A 143 13.57 6.13 11.92
C PHE A 143 14.47 6.55 13.09
N ASP A 144 15.12 7.71 12.99
CA ASP A 144 16.10 8.21 13.96
C ASP A 144 17.32 7.29 14.14
N ASP A 145 17.20 6.26 14.99
CA ASP A 145 18.26 5.27 15.22
C ASP A 145 17.70 3.84 15.30
N ALA A 146 18.10 3.00 14.35
CA ALA A 146 17.70 1.61 14.24
C ALA A 146 18.72 0.61 14.82
N ALA A 147 19.90 1.05 15.27
CA ALA A 147 21.05 0.16 15.45
C ALA A 147 21.56 0.01 16.88
N THR A 148 21.39 1.00 17.77
CA THR A 148 22.06 1.02 19.09
C THR A 148 21.84 -0.24 19.92
N LYS A 149 20.62 -0.76 19.95
CA LYS A 149 20.24 -1.99 20.66
C LYS A 149 20.13 -3.22 19.76
N MET A 150 20.60 -3.16 18.52
CA MET A 150 20.51 -4.27 17.58
C MET A 150 21.53 -5.36 17.92
N THR A 151 21.04 -6.51 18.41
CA THR A 151 21.86 -7.66 18.79
C THR A 151 22.24 -8.52 17.59
N ASP A 152 23.26 -9.37 17.74
CA ASP A 152 23.64 -10.34 16.71
C ASP A 152 22.50 -11.30 16.35
N GLU A 153 21.66 -11.68 17.31
CA GLU A 153 20.46 -12.49 17.05
C GLU A 153 19.50 -11.78 16.07
N ILE A 154 19.21 -10.50 16.32
CA ILE A 154 18.36 -9.68 15.44
C ILE A 154 19.00 -9.56 14.04
N ARG A 155 20.31 -9.27 13.98
CA ARG A 155 21.05 -9.15 12.71
C ARG A 155 21.04 -10.46 11.93
N ASN A 156 21.21 -11.59 12.60
CA ASN A 156 21.19 -12.90 11.97
C ASN A 156 19.80 -13.26 11.44
N ILE A 157 18.72 -12.86 12.11
CA ILE A 157 17.36 -13.03 11.59
C ILE A 157 17.19 -12.26 10.29
N PHE A 158 17.52 -10.97 10.25
CA PHE A 158 17.42 -10.18 9.02
C PHE A 158 18.34 -10.67 7.89
N ALA A 159 19.53 -11.16 8.23
CA ALA A 159 20.41 -11.81 7.25
C ALA A 159 19.73 -13.05 6.64
N GLY A 160 19.07 -13.87 7.47
CA GLY A 160 18.25 -15.00 7.02
C GLY A 160 16.99 -14.63 6.24
N LEU A 161 16.52 -13.38 6.34
CA LEU A 161 15.44 -12.84 5.50
C LEU A 161 15.94 -12.30 4.15
N GLY A 162 17.26 -12.31 3.93
CA GLY A 162 17.90 -11.88 2.68
C GLY A 162 18.62 -10.54 2.76
N SER A 163 18.77 -9.92 3.93
CA SER A 163 19.56 -8.69 4.05
C SER A 163 21.05 -8.95 3.84
N SER A 164 21.67 -8.11 3.00
CA SER A 164 23.12 -8.09 2.78
C SER A 164 23.82 -7.07 3.67
N SER A 165 23.17 -5.95 3.98
CA SER A 165 23.81 -4.85 4.73
C SER A 165 23.50 -4.84 6.22
N ILE A 166 22.61 -5.71 6.75
CA ILE A 166 22.19 -5.62 8.16
C ILE A 166 23.36 -5.71 9.14
N LYS A 167 24.44 -6.43 8.81
CA LYS A 167 25.62 -6.52 9.68
C LYS A 167 26.40 -5.20 9.77
N ASP A 168 26.24 -4.33 8.77
CA ASP A 168 26.95 -3.05 8.65
C ASP A 168 26.13 -1.86 9.15
N VAL A 169 24.82 -2.03 9.42
CA VAL A 169 23.93 -0.96 9.90
C VAL A 169 24.38 -0.48 11.27
N LYS A 170 24.68 0.82 11.37
CA LYS A 170 25.24 1.52 12.54
C LYS A 170 24.30 2.63 13.03
N PHE A 171 24.73 3.26 14.13
CA PHE A 171 24.01 4.32 14.81
C PHE A 171 23.55 5.42 13.84
N ARG A 172 22.22 5.63 13.79
CA ARG A 172 21.53 6.60 12.91
C ARG A 172 21.69 6.40 11.40
N ASP A 173 22.21 5.26 10.97
CA ASP A 173 22.12 4.92 9.56
C ASP A 173 20.65 4.85 9.14
N ASN A 174 20.37 5.36 7.95
CA ASN A 174 19.07 5.19 7.33
C ASN A 174 19.06 3.90 6.51
N TRP A 175 18.16 2.98 6.84
CA TRP A 175 18.08 1.67 6.24
C TRP A 175 16.64 1.31 5.92
N VAL A 176 16.43 0.83 4.70
CA VAL A 176 15.16 0.27 4.24
C VAL A 176 15.41 -1.09 3.62
N PHE A 177 14.50 -2.02 3.87
CA PHE A 177 14.64 -3.40 3.44
C PHE A 177 13.27 -4.02 3.17
N ALA A 178 13.18 -4.77 2.07
CA ALA A 178 12.09 -5.70 1.83
C ALA A 178 12.69 -7.08 1.59
N GLY A 179 12.26 -8.09 2.35
CA GLY A 179 12.74 -9.46 2.23
C GLY A 179 11.65 -10.46 2.51
N GLY A 180 12.02 -11.72 2.74
CA GLY A 180 11.04 -12.72 3.10
C GLY A 180 11.68 -13.99 3.64
N ALA A 181 10.98 -14.68 4.52
CA ALA A 181 11.50 -15.93 5.08
C ALA A 181 11.42 -17.09 4.07
N GLY A 182 12.40 -17.99 4.15
CA GLY A 182 12.50 -19.19 3.31
C GLY A 182 13.12 -18.95 1.94
N THR A 183 13.90 -17.87 1.77
CA THR A 183 14.73 -17.64 0.57
C THR A 183 16.20 -17.86 0.92
N GLU A 184 16.93 -18.55 0.06
CA GLU A 184 18.40 -18.63 0.15
C GLU A 184 19.08 -17.44 -0.55
N GLN A 185 18.31 -16.65 -1.30
CA GLN A 185 18.81 -15.52 -2.08
C GLN A 185 18.74 -14.21 -1.29
N LYS A 186 19.77 -13.40 -1.47
CA LYS A 186 19.80 -12.00 -1.02
C LYS A 186 18.69 -11.21 -1.69
N SER A 187 18.03 -10.33 -0.94
CA SER A 187 17.00 -9.46 -1.50
C SER A 187 17.63 -8.37 -2.36
N PRO A 188 17.08 -8.08 -3.56
CA PRO A 188 17.48 -6.90 -4.33
C PRO A 188 16.89 -5.60 -3.76
N PHE A 189 16.00 -5.70 -2.76
CA PHE A 189 15.25 -4.57 -2.22
C PHE A 189 15.83 -4.13 -0.88
N GLU A 190 17.00 -3.49 -0.93
CA GLU A 190 17.70 -2.99 0.24
C GLU A 190 18.46 -1.70 -0.10
N LYS A 191 18.42 -0.72 0.81
CA LYS A 191 19.22 0.50 0.67
C LYS A 191 19.67 1.00 2.04
N LEU A 192 20.92 1.43 2.13
CA LEU A 192 21.57 1.97 3.30
C LEU A 192 22.17 3.34 2.98
N ALA A 193 21.92 4.34 3.81
CA ALA A 193 22.69 5.58 3.86
C ALA A 193 23.38 5.65 5.22
N ALA A 194 24.71 5.62 5.17
CA ALA A 194 25.53 5.66 6.37
C ALA A 194 25.51 7.06 7.00
N ASN A 195 25.42 7.10 8.33
CA ASN A 195 25.64 8.29 9.11
C ASN A 195 27.12 8.67 9.08
N ASP A 196 27.44 9.72 8.31
CA ASP A 196 28.78 10.29 8.19
C ASP A 196 28.69 11.81 8.29
N GLN A 197 29.40 12.39 9.27
CA GLN A 197 29.42 13.83 9.52
C GLN A 197 29.76 14.67 8.29
N LYS A 198 30.50 14.13 7.31
CA LYS A 198 30.90 14.83 6.09
C LYS A 198 29.80 14.86 5.03
N THR A 199 28.92 13.87 5.01
CA THR A 199 27.89 13.71 3.95
C THR A 199 26.48 13.86 4.45
N ASN A 200 26.27 13.94 5.77
CA ASN A 200 24.96 14.12 6.38
C ASN A 200 24.31 15.43 5.92
N ILE A 201 23.04 15.34 5.53
CA ILE A 201 22.23 16.50 5.10
C ILE A 201 21.33 17.03 6.21
N TYR A 202 21.14 16.28 7.30
CA TYR A 202 20.32 16.66 8.46
C TYR A 202 21.18 16.75 9.73
N GLY A 203 22.33 17.41 9.65
CA GLY A 203 23.27 17.54 10.77
C GLY A 203 23.91 16.20 11.13
N ASN A 204 23.39 15.50 12.14
CA ASN A 204 23.91 14.20 12.59
C ASN A 204 23.10 13.00 12.05
N TRP A 205 22.31 13.20 11.00
CA TRP A 205 21.54 12.15 10.33
C TRP A 205 21.77 12.21 8.81
N PRO A 206 21.87 11.04 8.16
CA PRO A 206 22.05 10.92 6.72
C PRO A 206 20.76 11.23 5.95
N GLU A 207 20.87 11.27 4.62
CA GLU A 207 19.71 11.46 3.75
C GLU A 207 18.67 10.34 3.89
N VAL A 208 17.43 10.65 3.52
CA VAL A 208 16.35 9.65 3.47
C VAL A 208 16.62 8.66 2.35
N VAL A 209 16.50 7.37 2.65
CA VAL A 209 16.58 6.32 1.65
C VAL A 209 15.20 5.80 1.30
N GLU A 210 15.05 5.43 0.04
CA GLU A 210 13.80 4.92 -0.51
C GLU A 210 14.10 3.74 -1.44
N ILE A 211 13.28 2.71 -1.32
CA ILE A 211 13.20 1.60 -2.27
C ILE A 211 11.75 1.41 -2.67
N ALA A 212 11.53 1.03 -3.92
CA ALA A 212 10.20 0.73 -4.43
C ALA A 212 10.32 -0.35 -5.49
N GLY A 213 9.31 -1.19 -5.63
CA GLY A 213 9.36 -2.29 -6.56
C GLY A 213 8.15 -3.20 -6.51
N CYS A 214 8.34 -4.37 -7.10
CA CYS A 214 7.34 -5.41 -7.23
C CYS A 214 7.86 -6.67 -6.56
N PHE A 215 7.22 -7.10 -5.47
CA PHE A 215 7.56 -8.31 -4.76
C PHE A 215 6.79 -9.49 -5.37
N PRO A 216 7.45 -10.58 -5.78
CA PRO A 216 6.75 -11.73 -6.35
C PRO A 216 5.83 -12.37 -5.31
N ARG A 217 4.61 -12.71 -5.72
CA ARG A 217 3.67 -13.50 -4.94
C ARG A 217 4.26 -14.89 -4.74
N LYS A 218 4.29 -15.37 -3.51
CA LYS A 218 4.70 -16.74 -3.19
C LYS A 218 3.49 -17.63 -3.43
N ILE A 219 3.64 -18.61 -4.32
CA ILE A 219 2.64 -19.65 -4.63
C ILE A 219 3.01 -20.89 -3.82
#